data_AF-A0A534AN96-F1
#
_entry.id   AF-A0A534AN96-F1
#
_cell.length_a   1.000
_cell.length_b   1.000
_cell.length_c   1.000
_cell.angle_alpha   90.00
_cell.angle_beta   90.00
_cell.angle_gamma   90.00
#
_symmetry.space_group_name_H-M   'P 1'
#
loop_
_entity.id
_entity.type
_entity.pdbx_description
1 polymer ?
#
loop_
_entity_poly.entity_id
_entity_poly.type
_entity_poly.pdbx_seq_one_letter_code
_entity_poly.pdbx_strand_id
1 'polypeptide(L)' 'GGRNPPRIVIHGNQTASVPQAYTRYLANVFRKTYDLFATPVFIEYRTDANPYARERRTPAHPGRSRRRARTKARR' A
#
# COMPACT_ATOMS: atom_id res chain seq x y z
N GLY A 1 -16.04 20.93 20.72
CA GLY A 1 -17.02 19.84 20.55
C GLY A 1 -16.39 18.72 19.77
N GLY A 2 -16.33 17.52 20.34
CA GLY A 2 -15.58 16.37 19.81
C GLY A 2 -16.14 15.88 18.47
N ARG A 3 -15.23 15.52 17.55
CA ARG A 3 -15.56 14.95 16.23
C ARG A 3 -16.21 13.57 16.42
N ASN A 4 -17.54 13.56 16.50
CA ASN A 4 -18.36 12.36 16.36
C ASN A 4 -18.73 12.26 14.87
N PRO A 5 -18.41 11.19 14.13
CA PRO A 5 -17.91 9.90 14.61
C PRO A 5 -16.37 9.77 14.72
N PRO A 6 -15.86 9.01 15.71
CA PRO A 6 -14.44 8.76 15.88
C PRO A 6 -13.86 7.98 14.70
N ARG A 7 -12.70 8.46 14.20
CA ARG A 7 -11.99 7.86 13.07
C ARG A 7 -10.66 7.27 13.54
N ILE A 8 -10.50 5.97 13.34
CA ILE A 8 -9.28 5.21 13.67
C ILE A 8 -8.49 5.03 12.37
N VAL A 9 -7.27 5.56 12.33
CA VAL A 9 -6.37 5.44 11.19
C VAL A 9 -5.38 4.30 11.44
N ILE A 10 -5.40 3.29 10.58
CA ILE A 10 -4.52 2.12 10.68
C ILE A 10 -3.45 2.22 9.60
N HIS A 11 -2.20 2.34 10.03
CA HIS A 11 -1.03 2.35 9.16
C HIS A 11 -0.51 0.92 8.95
N GLY A 12 -0.16 0.56 7.72
CA GLY A 12 0.42 -0.75 7.44
C GLY A 12 0.75 -0.99 5.98
N ASN A 13 1.25 -2.19 5.69
CA ASN A 13 1.49 -2.66 4.34
C ASN A 13 0.27 -3.40 3.78
N GLN A 14 0.06 -3.33 2.46
CA GLN A 14 -1.03 -4.02 1.75
C GLN A 14 -2.43 -3.74 2.33
N THR A 15 -2.62 -2.56 2.93
CA THR A 15 -3.89 -2.21 3.58
C THR A 15 -5.07 -2.10 2.62
N ALA A 16 -4.80 -1.89 1.32
CA ALA A 16 -5.80 -1.93 0.26
C ALA A 16 -6.41 -3.32 0.03
N SER A 17 -5.71 -4.39 0.44
CA SER A 17 -6.17 -5.78 0.27
C SER A 17 -6.94 -6.31 1.48
N VAL A 18 -7.19 -5.48 2.49
CA VAL A 18 -7.90 -5.89 3.70
C VAL A 18 -9.38 -6.11 3.38
N PRO A 19 -9.94 -7.30 3.65
CA PRO A 19 -11.35 -7.57 3.39
C PRO A 19 -12.28 -6.72 4.27
N GLN A 20 -13.43 -6.33 3.73
CA GLN A 20 -14.44 -5.56 4.46
C GLN A 20 -14.91 -6.26 5.76
N ALA A 21 -14.94 -7.60 5.76
CA ALA A 21 -15.27 -8.38 6.97
C ALA A 21 -14.29 -8.13 8.11
N TYR A 22 -12.99 -8.01 7.81
CA TYR A 22 -11.97 -7.73 8.81
C TYR A 22 -12.07 -6.29 9.33
N THR A 23 -12.39 -5.32 8.47
CA THR A 23 -12.70 -3.94 8.87
C THR A 23 -13.88 -3.90 9.85
N ARG A 24 -14.96 -4.65 9.59
CA ARG A 24 -16.10 -4.75 10.52
C ARG A 24 -15.70 -5.36 11.86
N TYR A 25 -14.90 -6.42 11.84
CA TYR A 25 -14.36 -7.05 13.03
C TYR A 25 -13.57 -6.04 13.88
N LEU A 26 -12.61 -5.33 13.29
CA LEU A 26 -11.80 -4.33 13.98
C LEU A 26 -12.65 -3.19 14.55
N ALA A 27 -13.64 -2.70 13.80
CA ALA A 27 -14.53 -1.64 14.29
C ALA A 27 -15.29 -2.08 15.54
N ASN A 28 -15.76 -3.33 15.58
CA ASN A 28 -16.43 -3.90 16.76
C ASN A 28 -15.49 -4.11 17.93
N VAL A 29 -14.24 -4.51 17.68
CA VAL A 29 -13.21 -4.63 18.72
C VAL A 29 -12.96 -3.27 19.34
N PHE A 30 -12.66 -2.25 18.54
CA PHE A 30 -12.41 -0.90 19.05
C PHE A 30 -13.61 -0.29 19.77
N ARG A 31 -14.84 -0.57 19.29
CA ARG A 31 -16.07 -0.16 20.00
C ARG A 31 -16.12 -0.73 21.42
N LYS A 32 -15.75 -2.00 21.61
CA LYS A 32 -15.76 -2.67 22.91
C LYS A 32 -14.58 -2.25 23.80
N THR A 33 -13.39 -2.11 23.23
CA THR A 33 -12.17 -1.83 24.00
C THR A 33 -12.12 -0.38 24.51
N TYR A 34 -12.71 0.55 23.78
CA TYR A 34 -12.73 1.98 24.13
C TYR A 34 -14.12 2.49 24.54
N ASP A 35 -15.07 1.59 24.83
CA ASP A 35 -16.42 1.91 25.28
C ASP A 35 -17.19 2.89 24.35
N LEU A 36 -16.95 2.80 23.04
CA LEU A 36 -17.56 3.66 22.02
C LEU A 36 -18.95 3.16 21.58
N PHE A 37 -19.84 2.91 22.54
CA PHE A 37 -21.13 2.25 22.29
C PHE A 37 -22.11 3.10 21.47
N ALA A 38 -22.14 4.42 21.72
CA ALA A 38 -23.12 5.33 21.13
C ALA A 38 -22.69 5.99 19.81
N THR A 39 -21.50 5.67 19.29
CA THR A 39 -20.97 6.33 18.08
C THR A 39 -20.46 5.31 17.07
N PRO A 40 -20.82 5.41 15.78
CA PRO A 40 -20.25 4.52 14.77
C PRO A 40 -18.74 4.78 14.67
N VAL A 41 -17.93 3.73 14.55
CA VAL A 41 -16.46 3.82 14.43
C VAL A 41 -16.08 3.67 12.97
N PHE A 42 -15.36 4.66 12.42
CA PHE A 42 -14.81 4.59 11.07
C PHE A 42 -13.35 4.17 11.10
N ILE A 43 -13.00 3.17 10.28
CA ILE A 43 -11.62 2.75 10.07
C ILE A 43 -11.14 3.27 8.73
N GLU A 44 -10.05 4.01 8.74
CA GLU A 44 -9.33 4.47 7.56
C GLU A 44 -7.98 3.76 7.49
N TYR A 45 -7.67 3.21 6.32
CA TYR A 45 -6.39 2.58 6.10
C TYR A 45 -5.44 3.55 5.41
N ARG A 46 -4.21 3.65 5.91
CA ARG A 46 -3.14 4.40 5.27
C ARG A 46 -1.97 3.47 4.98
N THR A 47 -1.52 3.48 3.74
CA THR A 47 -0.25 2.88 3.37
C THR A 47 0.76 4.02 3.34
N ASP A 48 1.76 3.97 4.21
CA ASP A 48 2.84 4.95 4.16
C ASP A 48 3.68 4.75 2.90
N ALA A 49 4.02 5.86 2.25
CA ALA A 49 4.98 5.83 1.17
C ALA A 49 6.36 5.53 1.77
N ASN A 50 6.98 4.42 1.35
CA ASN A 50 8.32 4.08 1.80
C ASN A 50 9.31 5.17 1.30
N PRO A 51 9.97 5.94 2.18
CA PRO A 51 10.89 7.02 1.79
C PRO A 51 12.13 6.51 1.05
N TYR A 52 12.41 5.20 1.08
CA TYR A 52 13.47 4.53 0.36
C TYR A 52 13.01 3.77 -0.87
N ALA A 53 11.73 3.87 -1.25
CA ALA A 53 11.25 3.35 -2.53
C ALA A 53 11.83 4.20 -3.66
N ARG A 54 13.12 3.99 -3.96
CA ARG A 54 13.71 4.42 -5.21
C ARG A 54 12.87 3.79 -6.32
N GLU A 55 12.23 4.65 -7.09
CA GLU A 55 11.59 4.28 -8.34
C GLU A 55 12.57 3.37 -9.08
N ARG A 56 12.16 2.13 -9.37
CA ARG A 56 12.99 1.19 -10.13
C ARG A 56 13.23 1.86 -11.47
N ARG A 57 14.36 2.56 -11.62
CA ARG A 57 14.84 3.00 -12.90
C ARG A 57 15.00 1.72 -13.71
N THR A 58 14.10 1.50 -14.65
CA THR A 58 14.30 0.52 -15.73
C THR A 58 15.74 0.72 -16.18
N PRO A 59 16.61 -0.30 -16.16
CA PRO A 59 17.98 -0.09 -16.56
C PRO A 59 17.94 0.36 -18.01
N ALA A 60 18.21 1.65 -18.23
CA ALA A 60 18.51 2.20 -19.53
C ALA A 60 19.87 1.63 -19.92
N HIS A 61 19.89 0.37 -20.34
CA HIS A 61 21.06 -0.21 -20.97
C HIS A 61 20.78 -0.36 -22.46
N PRO A 62 20.97 0.72 -23.27
CA PRO A 62 21.06 0.61 -24.71
C PRO A 62 22.43 0.01 -25.07
N GLY A 63 22.71 -1.21 -24.61
CA GLY A 63 24.06 -1.80 -24.64
C GLY A 63 24.20 -3.08 -25.44
N ARG A 64 23.12 -3.66 -25.99
CA ARG A 64 23.18 -5.02 -26.58
C ARG A 64 22.70 -5.15 -28.02
N SER A 65 22.78 -4.06 -28.81
CA SER A 65 22.49 -4.10 -30.25
C SER A 65 23.73 -4.28 -31.15
N ARG A 66 24.96 -4.16 -30.64
CA ARG A 66 26.17 -4.15 -31.49
C ARG A 66 26.90 -5.50 -31.68
N ARG A 67 26.34 -6.64 -31.26
CA ARG A 67 26.98 -7.97 -31.42
C ARG A 67 26.32 -8.93 -32.41
N ARG A 68 25.48 -8.45 -33.33
CA ARG A 68 24.93 -9.30 -34.42
C ARG A 68 25.35 -8.90 -35.85
N ALA A 69 26.12 -7.82 -36.03
CA ALA A 69 26.54 -7.36 -37.36
C ALA A 69 27.92 -7.88 -37.82
N ARG A 70 28.63 -8.72 -37.04
CA ARG A 70 30.02 -9.13 -37.36
C ARG A 70 30.21 -10.57 -37.84
N THR A 71 29.18 -11.42 -37.82
CA THR A 71 29.30 -12.82 -38.26
C THR A 71 28.81 -13.10 -39.68
N LYS A 72 28.43 -12.07 -40.46
CA LYS A 72 28.05 -12.22 -41.89
C LYS A 72 29.07 -11.65 -42.88
N ALA A 73 30.28 -11.30 -42.42
CA ALA A 73 31.33 -10.67 -43.23
C ALA A 73 32.62 -11.51 -43.37
N ARG A 74 32.63 -12.77 -42.94
CA ARG A 74 33.67 -13.73 -43.30
C ARG A 74 33.02 -14.88 -44.05
N ARG A 75 32.94 -14.68 -45.37
CA ARG A 75 33.17 -15.76 -46.34
C ARG A 75 34.54 -16.38 -46.09
#